data_AF-A0A4D6WP16-F1
#
_entry.id   AF-A0A4D6WP16-F1
#
_cell.length_a   1.000
_cell.length_b   1.000
_cell.length_c   1.000
_cell.angle_alpha   90.00
_cell.angle_beta   90.00
_cell.angle_gamma   90.00
#
_symmetry.space_group_name_H-M   'P 1'
#
loop_
_entity.id
_entity.type
_entity.pdbx_description
1 polymer ?
#
loop_
_entity_poly.entity_id
_entity_poly.type
_entity_poly.pdbx_seq_one_letter_code
_entity_poly.pdbx_strand_id
1 'polypeptide(L)'
;MNSNLFLFYIYVIIALCFLIPLSYIISLELFNLIVSLIFIYLNYSVVYNNLINSNKLKYYKLIDFYVNRRQLFLCISILEFSLIQGYFDNIFIYSYLAYCYKSLFYFQIAEYYYLKALFYSPSNVVILNNLFELYNMSEQSNKANEIYDRILLLNKNN
;
A
#
# COMPACT_ATOMS: atom_id res chain seq x y z
N MET A 1 28.09 -26.14 40.60
CA MET A 1 27.01 -25.14 40.41
C MET A 1 27.43 -23.93 39.55
N ASN A 2 28.71 -23.54 39.48
CA ASN A 2 29.15 -22.39 38.65
C ASN A 2 29.14 -22.60 37.12
N SER A 3 29.21 -23.85 36.63
CA SER A 3 29.28 -24.12 35.18
C SER A 3 28.00 -23.72 34.44
N ASN A 4 26.83 -23.90 35.06
CA ASN A 4 25.55 -23.56 34.44
C ASN A 4 25.34 -22.05 34.34
N LEU A 5 25.83 -21.29 35.34
CA LEU A 5 25.84 -19.83 35.29
C LEU A 5 26.78 -19.32 34.21
N PHE A 6 27.96 -19.93 34.06
CA PHE A 6 28.91 -19.57 33.01
C PHE A 6 28.35 -19.80 31.59
N LEU A 7 27.72 -20.96 31.36
CA LEU A 7 27.03 -21.26 30.09
C LEU A 7 25.89 -20.28 29.79
N PHE A 8 25.12 -19.90 30.82
CA PHE A 8 24.07 -18.88 30.69
C PHE A 8 24.63 -17.52 30.27
N TYR A 9 25.73 -17.07 30.88
CA TYR A 9 26.37 -15.80 30.48
C TYR A 9 26.90 -15.84 29.05
N ILE A 10 27.51 -16.95 28.62
CA ILE A 10 27.95 -17.12 27.23
C ILE A 10 26.77 -17.03 26.26
N TYR A 11 25.66 -17.70 26.59
CA TYR A 11 24.45 -17.64 25.76
C TYR A 11 23.91 -16.21 25.62
N VAL A 12 23.82 -15.46 26.73
CA VAL A 12 23.37 -14.07 26.72
C VAL A 12 24.31 -13.19 25.88
N ILE A 13 25.63 -13.39 25.99
CA ILE A 13 26.61 -12.64 25.19
C ILE A 13 26.42 -12.93 23.70
N ILE A 14 26.27 -14.20 23.31
CA ILE A 14 26.03 -14.58 21.91
C ILE A 14 24.73 -13.95 21.40
N ALA A 15 23.64 -14.03 22.17
CA ALA A 15 22.37 -13.43 21.79
C ALA A 15 22.48 -11.91 21.61
N LEU A 16 23.18 -11.21 22.52
CA LEU A 16 23.42 -9.77 22.43
C LEU A 16 24.28 -9.41 21.20
N CYS A 17 25.27 -10.22 20.85
CA CYS A 17 26.08 -10.02 19.65
C CYS A 17 25.25 -10.04 18.35
N PHE A 18 24.13 -10.77 18.31
CA PHE A 18 23.21 -10.76 17.17
C PHE A 18 22.14 -9.66 17.27
N LEU A 19 21.63 -9.39 18.48
CA LEU A 19 20.53 -8.44 18.68
C LEU A 19 20.97 -6.98 18.53
N ILE A 20 22.20 -6.62 18.92
CA ILE A 20 22.69 -5.24 18.84
C ILE A 20 22.86 -4.76 17.39
N PRO A 21 23.50 -5.52 16.47
CA PRO A 21 23.59 -5.12 15.06
C PRO A 21 22.22 -5.06 14.40
N LEU A 22 21.34 -6.02 14.72
CA LEU A 22 19.99 -6.09 14.15
C LEU A 22 19.14 -4.90 14.60
N SER A 23 19.18 -4.55 15.89
CA SER A 23 18.45 -3.38 16.40
C SER A 23 18.98 -2.07 15.81
N TYR A 24 20.30 -1.97 15.61
CA TYR A 24 20.93 -0.82 14.97
C TYR A 24 20.44 -0.62 13.53
N ILE A 25 20.42 -1.68 12.71
CA ILE A 25 19.94 -1.61 11.32
C ILE A 25 18.48 -1.15 11.27
N ILE A 26 17.61 -1.75 12.09
CA ILE A 26 16.19 -1.39 12.17
C ILE A 26 16.03 0.08 12.60
N SER A 27 16.81 0.53 13.58
CA SER A 27 16.77 1.92 14.06
C SER A 27 17.19 2.93 12.99
N LEU A 28 18.14 2.56 12.12
CA LEU A 28 18.68 3.43 11.08
C LEU A 28 17.68 3.57 9.91
N GLU A 29 17.02 2.48 9.52
CA GLU A 29 15.94 2.51 8.54
C GLU A 29 14.74 3.35 9.04
N LEU A 30 14.34 3.17 10.30
CA LEU A 30 13.29 3.98 10.92
C LEU A 30 13.67 5.46 10.98
N PHE A 31 14.93 5.78 11.31
CA PHE A 31 15.41 7.15 11.32
C PHE A 31 15.37 7.76 9.92
N ASN A 32 15.80 7.04 8.89
CA ASN A 32 15.75 7.51 7.50
C ASN A 32 14.30 7.76 7.04
N LEU A 33 13.35 6.92 7.45
CA LEU A 33 11.93 7.14 7.21
C LEU A 33 11.45 8.42 7.89
N ILE A 34 11.75 8.61 9.17
CA ILE A 34 11.38 9.82 9.92
C ILE A 34 11.98 11.08 9.27
N VAL A 35 13.26 11.06 8.89
CA VAL A 35 13.92 12.18 8.21
C VAL A 35 13.27 12.46 6.85
N SER A 36 12.93 11.41 6.07
CA SER A 36 12.23 11.59 4.80
C SER A 36 10.85 12.21 4.97
N LEU A 37 10.11 11.81 6.01
CA LEU A 37 8.80 12.37 6.36
C LEU A 37 8.91 13.83 6.81
N ILE A 38 9.91 14.16 7.65
CA ILE A 38 10.19 15.53 8.07
C ILE A 38 10.59 16.39 6.88
N PHE A 39 11.42 15.88 5.97
CA PHE A 39 11.83 16.60 4.76
C PHE A 39 10.63 16.89 3.83
N ILE A 40 9.73 15.91 3.66
CA ILE A 40 8.47 16.10 2.93
C ILE A 40 7.58 17.13 3.63
N TYR A 41 7.47 17.06 4.95
CA TYR A 41 6.66 17.98 5.75
C TYR A 41 7.19 19.42 5.70
N LEU A 42 8.51 19.62 5.81
CA LEU A 42 9.13 20.95 5.80
C LEU A 42 9.12 21.59 4.42
N ASN A 43 9.39 20.83 3.36
CA ASN A 43 9.35 21.33 1.99
C ASN A 43 7.94 21.34 1.37
N TYR A 44 6.94 20.95 2.16
CA TYR A 44 5.55 20.89 1.76
C TYR A 44 5.06 22.25 1.24
N SER A 45 5.27 23.35 1.97
CA SER A 45 4.73 24.66 1.59
C SER A 45 5.27 25.20 0.26
N VAL A 46 6.53 24.88 -0.07
CA VAL A 46 7.22 25.35 -1.29
C VAL A 46 6.83 24.53 -2.53
N VAL A 47 6.61 23.22 -2.37
CA VAL A 47 6.10 22.36 -3.46
C VAL A 47 4.59 22.55 -3.64
N TYR A 48 3.85 22.76 -2.55
CA TYR A 48 2.40 22.95 -2.49
C TYR A 48 1.93 24.18 -3.28
N ASN A 49 2.57 25.34 -3.09
CA ASN A 49 2.15 26.57 -3.77
C ASN A 49 2.35 26.54 -5.30
N ASN A 50 3.25 25.69 -5.83
CA ASN A 50 3.50 25.57 -7.27
C ASN A 50 2.61 24.50 -7.97
N LEU A 51 1.85 23.69 -7.24
CA LEU A 51 1.08 22.56 -7.79
C LEU A 51 -0.41 22.86 -8.02
N ILE A 52 -0.94 23.89 -7.38
CA ILE A 52 -2.37 24.01 -7.08
C ILE A 52 -3.30 24.23 -8.28
N ASN A 53 -2.82 24.65 -9.46
CA ASN A 53 -3.75 24.99 -10.55
C ASN A 53 -3.57 24.29 -11.90
N SER A 54 -2.65 23.32 -12.07
CA SER A 54 -2.41 22.75 -13.43
C SER A 54 -2.10 21.26 -13.58
N ASN A 55 -2.05 20.44 -12.52
CA ASN A 55 -1.25 19.20 -12.59
C ASN A 55 -1.88 17.87 -12.10
N LYS A 56 -3.19 17.64 -12.23
CA LYS A 56 -3.78 16.28 -12.03
C LYS A 56 -3.04 15.22 -12.86
N LEU A 57 -2.68 15.57 -14.09
CA LEU A 57 -1.88 14.72 -14.99
C LEU A 57 -0.47 14.42 -14.48
N LYS A 58 0.22 15.37 -13.83
CA LYS A 58 1.54 15.08 -13.25
C LYS A 58 1.43 14.15 -12.05
N TYR A 59 0.34 14.25 -11.29
CA TYR A 59 0.10 13.38 -10.15
C TYR A 59 -0.19 11.94 -10.58
N TYR A 60 -1.01 11.75 -11.62
CA TYR A 60 -1.20 10.43 -12.23
C TYR A 60 0.13 9.83 -12.70
N LYS A 61 0.94 10.61 -13.42
CA LYS A 61 2.29 10.18 -13.84
C LYS A 61 3.20 9.84 -12.67
N LEU A 62 3.07 10.55 -11.56
CA LEU A 62 3.87 10.34 -10.36
C LEU A 62 3.45 9.05 -9.64
N ILE A 63 2.16 8.77 -9.53
CA ILE A 63 1.64 7.49 -9.02
C ILE A 63 2.11 6.34 -9.92
N ASP A 64 1.92 6.46 -11.23
CA ASP A 64 2.36 5.43 -12.19
C ASP A 64 3.87 5.22 -12.10
N PHE A 65 4.66 6.29 -11.92
CA PHE A 65 6.09 6.19 -11.70
C PHE A 65 6.45 5.38 -10.45
N TYR A 66 5.81 5.65 -9.30
CA TYR A 66 6.06 4.91 -8.06
C TYR A 66 5.60 3.46 -8.12
N VAL A 67 4.45 3.20 -8.74
CA VAL A 67 3.95 1.85 -9.01
C VAL A 67 4.94 1.07 -9.88
N ASN A 68 5.40 1.66 -10.99
CA ASN A 68 6.34 1.02 -11.91
C ASN A 68 7.71 0.76 -11.26
N ARG A 69 8.15 1.62 -10.34
CA ARG A 69 9.38 1.46 -9.55
C ARG A 69 9.23 0.47 -8.39
N ARG A 70 8.05 -0.14 -8.20
CA ARG A 70 7.70 -1.00 -7.06
C ARG A 70 7.87 -0.35 -5.68
N GLN A 71 7.81 0.98 -5.62
CA GLN A 71 7.86 1.75 -4.37
C GLN A 71 6.46 1.86 -3.78
N LEU A 72 5.86 0.70 -3.46
CA LEU A 72 4.43 0.60 -3.12
C LEU A 72 4.05 1.33 -1.84
N PHE A 73 4.92 1.34 -0.81
CA PHE A 73 4.65 2.08 0.43
C PHE A 73 4.62 3.60 0.21
N LEU A 74 5.56 4.16 -0.56
CA LEU A 74 5.53 5.57 -0.94
C LEU A 74 4.26 5.91 -1.72
N CYS A 75 3.87 5.03 -2.65
CA CYS A 75 2.63 5.18 -3.40
C CYS A 75 1.41 5.20 -2.46
N ILE A 76 1.34 4.30 -1.48
CA ILE A 76 0.26 4.26 -0.47
C ILE A 76 0.24 5.56 0.33
N SER A 77 1.37 6.03 0.84
CA SER A 77 1.44 7.28 1.62
C SER A 77 0.94 8.48 0.82
N ILE A 78 1.33 8.57 -0.45
CA ILE A 78 0.90 9.63 -1.37
C ILE A 78 -0.62 9.56 -1.60
N LEU A 79 -1.16 8.38 -1.85
CA LEU A 79 -2.59 8.15 -2.08
C LEU A 79 -3.44 8.44 -0.83
N GLU A 80 -3.04 7.97 0.35
CA GLU A 80 -3.76 8.24 1.61
C GLU A 80 -3.73 9.74 1.95
N PHE A 81 -2.59 10.40 1.76
CA PHE A 81 -2.50 11.85 1.89
C PHE A 81 -3.45 12.58 0.92
N SER A 82 -3.53 12.11 -0.33
CA SER A 82 -4.41 12.69 -1.35
C SER A 82 -5.90 12.57 -1.01
N LEU A 83 -6.26 11.50 -0.31
CA LEU A 83 -7.61 11.22 0.13
C LEU A 83 -8.07 12.21 1.21
N ILE A 84 -7.20 12.52 2.18
CA ILE A 84 -7.47 13.49 3.26
C ILE A 84 -7.77 14.88 2.69
N GLN A 85 -7.06 15.25 1.63
CA GLN A 85 -7.19 16.58 1.03
C GLN A 85 -8.37 16.69 0.04
N GLY A 86 -8.96 15.57 -0.40
CA GLY A 86 -10.09 15.56 -1.34
C GLY A 86 -9.77 16.04 -2.76
N TYR A 87 -8.50 15.98 -3.18
CA TYR A 87 -8.07 16.52 -4.49
C TYR A 87 -8.42 15.65 -5.71
N PHE A 88 -8.64 14.35 -5.51
CA PHE A 88 -8.82 13.38 -6.59
C PHE A 88 -10.13 12.62 -6.49
N ASP A 89 -10.47 11.96 -7.59
CA ASP A 89 -11.60 11.05 -7.63
C ASP A 89 -11.39 9.90 -6.65
N ASN A 90 -12.35 9.72 -5.75
CA ASN A 90 -12.30 8.67 -4.73
C ASN A 90 -12.15 7.28 -5.37
N ILE A 91 -12.82 7.04 -6.51
CA ILE A 91 -12.72 5.79 -7.27
C ILE A 91 -11.27 5.53 -7.69
N PHE A 92 -10.58 6.56 -8.20
CA PHE A 92 -9.20 6.44 -8.65
C PHE A 92 -8.27 6.11 -7.47
N ILE A 93 -8.36 6.87 -6.37
CA ILE A 93 -7.52 6.66 -5.19
C ILE A 93 -7.72 5.25 -4.63
N TYR A 94 -8.97 4.84 -4.42
CA TYR A 94 -9.29 3.53 -3.85
C TYR A 94 -8.82 2.38 -4.76
N SER A 95 -8.95 2.52 -6.09
CA SER A 95 -8.48 1.51 -7.03
C SER A 95 -6.97 1.33 -6.98
N TYR A 96 -6.20 2.41 -6.88
CA TYR A 96 -4.74 2.35 -6.77
C TYR A 96 -4.27 1.88 -5.39
N LEU A 97 -4.95 2.26 -4.30
CA LEU A 97 -4.67 1.71 -2.97
C LEU A 97 -4.88 0.20 -2.96
N ALA A 98 -6.01 -0.27 -3.48
CA ALA A 98 -6.29 -1.70 -3.60
C ALA A 98 -5.21 -2.43 -4.40
N TYR A 99 -4.78 -1.87 -5.53
CA TYR A 99 -3.69 -2.41 -6.34
C TYR A 99 -2.36 -2.50 -5.55
N CYS A 100 -2.00 -1.47 -4.80
CA CYS A 100 -0.78 -1.46 -4.00
C CYS A 100 -0.81 -2.53 -2.90
N TYR A 101 -1.92 -2.63 -2.17
CA TYR A 101 -2.10 -3.66 -1.13
C TYR A 101 -2.15 -5.08 -1.73
N LYS A 102 -2.78 -5.27 -2.90
CA LYS A 102 -2.78 -6.55 -3.65
C LYS A 102 -1.34 -6.96 -3.99
N SER A 103 -0.56 -6.02 -4.50
CA SER A 103 0.85 -6.23 -4.88
C SER A 103 1.75 -6.55 -3.69
N LEU A 104 1.36 -6.16 -2.48
CA LEU A 104 2.02 -6.49 -1.21
C LEU A 104 1.45 -7.75 -0.54
N PHE A 105 0.55 -8.49 -1.19
CA PHE A 105 -0.14 -9.66 -0.65
C PHE A 105 -1.03 -9.40 0.58
N TYR A 106 -1.40 -8.14 0.84
CA TYR A 106 -2.37 -7.77 1.88
C TYR A 106 -3.81 -7.86 1.34
N PHE A 107 -4.26 -9.08 1.05
CA PHE A 107 -5.50 -9.33 0.30
C PHE A 107 -6.76 -8.76 0.96
N GLN A 108 -6.88 -8.85 2.28
CA GLN A 108 -8.06 -8.33 3.00
C GLN A 108 -8.16 -6.80 2.90
N ILE A 109 -7.02 -6.10 2.98
CA ILE A 109 -6.97 -4.64 2.87
C ILE A 109 -7.24 -4.22 1.42
N ALA A 110 -6.69 -4.96 0.46
CA ALA A 110 -6.96 -4.72 -0.95
C ALA A 110 -8.44 -4.96 -1.32
N GLU A 111 -9.06 -6.02 -0.81
CA GLU A 111 -10.50 -6.28 -0.94
C GLU A 111 -11.32 -5.09 -0.42
N TYR A 112 -11.02 -4.61 0.79
CA TYR A 112 -11.69 -3.44 1.37
C TYR A 112 -11.67 -2.22 0.45
N TYR A 113 -10.51 -1.91 -0.14
CA TYR A 113 -10.39 -0.76 -1.03
C TYR A 113 -11.07 -0.97 -2.39
N TYR A 114 -11.03 -2.19 -2.96
CA TYR A 114 -11.81 -2.48 -4.17
C TYR A 114 -13.31 -2.36 -3.93
N LEU A 115 -13.82 -2.85 -2.79
CA LEU A 115 -15.22 -2.72 -2.42
C LEU A 115 -15.62 -1.26 -2.21
N LYS A 116 -14.76 -0.44 -1.58
CA LYS A 116 -14.96 1.01 -1.51
C LYS A 116 -15.02 1.66 -2.90
N ALA A 117 -14.13 1.29 -3.82
CA ALA A 117 -14.16 1.84 -5.17
C ALA A 117 -15.46 1.45 -5.91
N LEU A 118 -15.91 0.20 -5.75
CA LEU A 118 -17.19 -0.30 -6.31
C LEU A 118 -18.42 0.34 -5.66
N PHE A 119 -18.34 0.80 -4.42
CA PHE A 119 -19.44 1.55 -3.81
C PHE A 119 -19.74 2.84 -4.59
N TYR A 120 -18.71 3.53 -5.07
CA TYR A 120 -18.87 4.72 -5.92
C TYR A 120 -19.16 4.39 -7.39
N SER A 121 -18.68 3.24 -7.88
CA SER A 121 -18.90 2.83 -9.27
C SER A 121 -19.23 1.33 -9.37
N PRO A 122 -20.48 0.93 -9.08
CA PRO A 122 -20.87 -0.48 -8.95
C PRO A 122 -20.78 -1.29 -10.25
N SER A 123 -20.81 -0.63 -11.40
CA SER A 123 -20.74 -1.25 -12.73
C SER A 123 -19.36 -1.15 -13.36
N ASN A 124 -18.34 -0.70 -12.63
CA ASN A 124 -16.99 -0.56 -13.18
C ASN A 124 -16.34 -1.93 -13.40
N VAL A 125 -16.37 -2.38 -14.66
CA VAL A 125 -15.85 -3.69 -15.08
C VAL A 125 -14.35 -3.83 -14.79
N VAL A 126 -13.57 -2.75 -14.87
CA VAL A 126 -12.12 -2.80 -14.58
C VAL A 126 -11.88 -3.13 -13.11
N ILE A 127 -12.64 -2.52 -12.21
CA ILE A 127 -12.52 -2.77 -10.76
C ILE A 127 -13.03 -4.18 -10.43
N LEU A 128 -14.13 -4.62 -11.05
CA LEU A 128 -14.64 -5.98 -10.88
C LEU A 128 -13.62 -7.03 -11.34
N ASN A 129 -12.98 -6.84 -12.50
CA ASN A 129 -11.94 -7.73 -12.99
C ASN A 129 -10.74 -7.81 -12.03
N ASN A 130 -10.31 -6.67 -11.48
CA ASN A 130 -9.21 -6.64 -10.52
C ASN A 130 -9.58 -7.33 -9.19
N LEU A 131 -10.83 -7.19 -8.73
CA LEU A 131 -11.33 -7.87 -7.54
C LEU A 131 -11.46 -9.38 -7.77
N PHE A 132 -11.91 -9.80 -8.95
CA PHE A 132 -11.92 -11.22 -9.36
C PHE A 132 -10.52 -11.83 -9.32
N GLU A 133 -9.53 -11.13 -9.89
CA GLU A 133 -8.13 -11.57 -9.85
C GLU A 133 -7.61 -11.68 -8.41
N LEU A 134 -7.95 -10.73 -7.54
CA LEU A 134 -7.60 -10.80 -6.11
C LEU A 134 -8.20 -12.02 -5.42
N TYR A 135 -9.47 -12.35 -5.70
CA TYR A 135 -10.09 -13.54 -5.12
C TYR A 135 -9.45 -14.84 -5.62
N ASN A 136 -9.05 -14.89 -6.88
CA ASN A 136 -8.28 -16.03 -7.40
C ASN A 136 -6.91 -16.15 -6.73
N MET A 137 -6.18 -15.03 -6.56
CA MET A 137 -4.87 -15.00 -5.88
C MET A 137 -4.95 -15.39 -4.41
N SER A 138 -6.09 -15.14 -3.76
CA SER A 138 -6.32 -15.47 -2.35
C SER A 138 -7.10 -16.76 -2.13
N GLU A 139 -7.26 -17.58 -3.18
CA GLU A 139 -7.96 -18.88 -3.15
C GLU A 139 -9.43 -18.82 -2.66
N GLN A 140 -10.07 -17.64 -2.79
CA GLN A 140 -11.47 -17.40 -2.42
C GLN A 140 -12.41 -17.70 -3.60
N SER A 141 -12.46 -18.96 -4.03
CA SER A 141 -13.19 -19.41 -5.23
C SER A 141 -14.67 -19.01 -5.25
N ASN A 142 -15.37 -19.11 -4.12
CA ASN A 142 -16.79 -18.75 -4.03
C ASN A 142 -17.02 -17.27 -4.38
N LYS A 143 -16.23 -16.36 -3.80
CA LYS A 143 -16.33 -14.92 -4.08
C LYS A 143 -15.88 -14.59 -5.51
N ALA A 144 -14.88 -15.30 -6.03
CA ALA A 144 -14.47 -15.13 -7.42
C ALA A 144 -15.63 -15.43 -8.38
N ASN A 145 -16.36 -16.53 -8.17
CA ASN A 145 -17.52 -16.88 -8.98
C ASN A 145 -18.62 -15.81 -8.93
N GLU A 146 -18.93 -15.28 -7.74
CA GLU A 146 -19.92 -14.19 -7.59
C GLU A 146 -19.56 -12.94 -8.40
N ILE A 147 -18.28 -12.54 -8.38
CA ILE A 147 -17.80 -11.39 -9.17
C ILE A 147 -17.85 -11.70 -10.66
N TYR A 148 -17.48 -12.92 -11.07
CA TYR A 148 -17.52 -13.33 -12.46
C TYR A 148 -18.96 -13.28 -13.03
N ASP A 149 -19.93 -13.79 -12.30
CA ASP A 149 -21.35 -13.73 -12.69
C ASP A 149 -21.83 -12.29 -12.82
N ARG A 150 -21.40 -11.40 -11.91
CA ARG A 150 -21.70 -9.97 -11.99
C ARG A 150 -21.11 -9.31 -13.24
N ILE A 151 -19.88 -9.65 -13.62
CA ILE A 151 -19.25 -9.17 -14.86
C ILE A 151 -20.03 -9.67 -16.10
N LEU A 152 -20.42 -10.94 -16.12
CA LEU A 152 -21.21 -11.52 -17.22
C LEU A 152 -22.56 -10.82 -17.39
N LEU A 153 -23.26 -10.50 -16.29
CA LEU A 153 -24.52 -9.77 -16.33
C LEU A 153 -24.36 -8.37 -16.93
N LEU A 154 -23.30 -7.66 -16.58
CA LEU A 154 -23.01 -6.33 -17.14
C LEU A 154 -22.70 -6.40 -18.63
N ASN A 155 -21.94 -7.40 -19.07
CA ASN A 155 -21.60 -7.57 -20.48
C ASN A 155 -22.80 -7.94 -21.37
N LYS A 156 -23.81 -8.63 -20.83
CA LYS A 156 -25.05 -8.95 -21.55
C LYS A 156 -25.99 -7.74 -21.71
N ASN A 157 -25.83 -6.72 -20.86
CA ASN A 157 -26.68 -5.53 -20.83
C ASN A 157 -26.08 -4.35 -21.62
N ASN A 158 -24.87 -4.50 -22.17
CA ASN A 158 -24.19 -3.54 -23.06
C ASN A 158 -24.32 -3.97 -24.52
#